data_AF-A0A5C1QL84-F1
#
_entry.id   AF-A0A5C1QL84-F1
#
_cell.length_a   1.000
_cell.length_b   1.000
_cell.length_c   1.000
_cell.angle_alpha   90.00
_cell.angle_beta   90.00
_cell.angle_gamma   90.00
#
_symmetry.space_group_name_H-M   'P 1'
#
loop_
_entity.id
_entity.type
_entity.pdbx_description
1 polymer ?
#
loop_
_entity_poly.entity_id
_entity_poly.type
_entity_poly.pdbx_seq_one_letter_code
_entity_poly.pdbx_strand_id
1 'polypeptide(L)'
;MDKMKSQNSVSISRNSNIYHDVQVEKIIPGGDGLVRMKGKVIFIPGVIGGEIIDFKIVSEGKKFSRGSVIRIKESSENRVLPFCPVYEICGGCNMQHLSYEYQISLKESFVKEHFKRLAGIGLPENFKFLPSKPQHYRNRIQLHRGEEGCGFKMRSSDDVIPLTHCPVLVDSLNDFLSAKENIVGTKETFYGLEERYYRESGQEDIRVLIGDHPVHFRADLFFQSNLSLIPELLNFSLNGYKGQHGMDLYCGVGLFSVFMKERFSEITAIELNPKTEMYYRKNMAGASYHYFAMSLEDWVKKKSGPPADLIVVDPPRTGLSAKVRSHILKMNVPDLVYVSCDPVTQARDTKDLLEGGYEISAARGFDFYPQTAHMETVLRFRKR
;
A
#
# COMPACT_ATOMS: atom_id res chain seq x y z
N MET A 1 -10.98 -53.27 -5.87
CA MET A 1 -12.39 -52.97 -5.49
C MET A 1 -12.42 -52.91 -3.97
N ASP A 2 -12.70 -51.81 -3.27
CA ASP A 2 -13.03 -50.44 -3.65
C ASP A 2 -12.69 -49.53 -2.45
N LYS A 3 -12.44 -48.27 -2.80
CA LYS A 3 -11.95 -47.12 -2.01
C LYS A 3 -12.44 -47.00 -0.55
N MET A 4 -11.47 -46.83 0.35
CA MET A 4 -11.60 -46.09 1.61
C MET A 4 -12.04 -44.65 1.32
N LYS A 5 -13.17 -44.24 1.92
CA LYS A 5 -13.54 -42.83 2.09
C LYS A 5 -13.32 -42.48 3.56
N SER A 6 -12.24 -41.79 3.89
CA SER A 6 -12.09 -41.09 5.17
C SER A 6 -12.94 -39.83 5.13
N GLN A 7 -14.14 -39.90 5.70
CA GLN A 7 -14.95 -38.72 6.00
C GLN A 7 -14.39 -38.07 7.27
N ASN A 8 -13.83 -36.87 7.15
CA ASN A 8 -13.57 -36.00 8.30
C ASN A 8 -14.90 -35.62 8.95
N SER A 9 -15.21 -36.27 10.07
CA SER A 9 -16.37 -35.97 10.89
C SER A 9 -16.11 -34.70 11.70
N VAL A 10 -16.61 -33.56 11.21
CA VAL A 10 -16.71 -32.32 12.01
C VAL A 10 -17.77 -32.55 13.09
N SER A 11 -17.34 -32.75 14.33
CA SER A 11 -18.25 -32.88 15.48
C SER A 11 -18.81 -31.52 15.86
N ILE A 12 -20.13 -31.36 15.74
CA ILE A 12 -20.86 -30.15 16.14
C ILE A 12 -21.42 -30.38 17.55
N SER A 13 -20.84 -29.75 18.58
CA SER A 13 -21.45 -29.74 19.91
C SER A 13 -22.55 -28.67 19.95
N ARG A 14 -23.75 -29.06 20.38
CA ARG A 14 -24.99 -28.25 20.26
C ARG A 14 -25.11 -27.05 21.21
N ASN A 15 -24.01 -26.56 21.79
CA ASN A 15 -24.05 -25.39 22.68
C ASN A 15 -22.86 -24.41 22.54
N SER A 16 -22.10 -24.50 21.45
CA SER A 16 -21.09 -23.50 21.14
C SER A 16 -20.88 -23.44 19.62
N ASN A 17 -20.92 -22.23 19.03
CA ASN A 17 -20.58 -21.98 17.62
C ASN A 17 -19.08 -22.21 17.34
N ILE A 18 -18.52 -23.31 17.84
CA ILE A 18 -17.12 -23.71 17.74
C ILE A 18 -17.01 -24.84 16.74
N TYR A 19 -16.11 -24.67 15.80
CA TYR A 19 -15.72 -25.66 14.81
C TYR A 19 -14.33 -26.16 15.16
N HIS A 20 -14.17 -27.48 15.16
CA HIS A 20 -12.93 -28.14 15.54
C HIS A 20 -12.24 -28.78 14.35
N ASP A 21 -10.91 -28.84 14.41
CA ASP A 21 -10.04 -29.57 13.46
C ASP A 21 -10.26 -29.14 12.00
N VAL A 22 -10.42 -27.84 11.79
CA VAL A 22 -10.65 -27.28 10.47
C VAL A 22 -9.34 -26.81 9.86
N GLN A 23 -9.04 -27.31 8.66
CA GLN A 23 -7.88 -26.87 7.90
C GLN A 23 -8.14 -25.52 7.22
N VAL A 24 -7.22 -24.58 7.38
CA VAL A 24 -7.23 -23.29 6.67
C VAL A 24 -6.79 -23.52 5.23
N GLU A 25 -7.59 -23.09 4.24
CA GLU A 25 -7.28 -23.32 2.82
C GLU A 25 -6.08 -22.51 2.36
N LYS A 26 -6.12 -21.19 2.60
CA LYS A 26 -5.07 -20.23 2.21
C LYS A 26 -5.26 -18.89 2.91
N ILE A 27 -4.24 -18.05 2.84
CA ILE A 27 -4.36 -16.61 3.11
C ILE A 27 -4.89 -15.92 1.84
N ILE A 28 -5.74 -14.91 2.02
CA ILE A 28 -6.25 -14.07 0.93
C ILE A 28 -5.66 -12.66 0.97
N PRO A 29 -5.76 -11.90 -0.15
CA PRO A 29 -5.44 -10.47 -0.15
C PRO A 29 -6.17 -9.75 0.99
N GLY A 30 -5.41 -9.07 1.84
CA GLY A 30 -5.89 -8.50 3.11
C GLY A 30 -5.38 -9.19 4.37
N GLY A 31 -4.75 -10.37 4.26
CA GLY A 31 -4.06 -11.04 5.36
C GLY A 31 -4.94 -11.99 6.20
N ASP A 32 -6.23 -12.12 5.89
CA ASP A 32 -7.13 -13.07 6.54
C ASP A 32 -6.94 -14.48 5.95
N GLY A 33 -7.05 -15.50 6.81
CA GLY A 33 -7.18 -16.88 6.38
C GLY A 33 -8.59 -17.18 5.86
N LEU A 34 -8.68 -18.09 4.89
CA LEU A 34 -9.94 -18.52 4.28
C LEU A 34 -10.23 -19.98 4.61
N VAL A 35 -11.45 -20.24 5.08
CA VAL A 35 -12.03 -21.57 5.27
C VAL A 35 -13.36 -21.63 4.51
N ARG A 36 -13.67 -22.76 3.87
CA ARG A 36 -15.03 -23.03 3.36
C ARG A 36 -15.71 -24.13 4.14
N MET A 37 -16.92 -23.84 4.61
CA MET A 37 -17.78 -24.83 5.26
C MET A 37 -19.18 -24.77 4.66
N LYS A 38 -19.69 -25.93 4.23
CA LYS A 38 -21.04 -26.05 3.65
C LYS A 38 -21.31 -25.01 2.53
N GLY A 39 -20.29 -24.74 1.70
CA GLY A 39 -20.36 -23.77 0.60
C GLY A 39 -20.24 -22.30 1.01
N LYS A 40 -20.16 -21.96 2.31
CA LYS A 40 -19.99 -20.59 2.81
C LYS A 40 -18.52 -20.29 3.08
N VAL A 41 -18.07 -19.10 2.65
CA VAL A 41 -16.71 -18.60 2.92
C VAL A 41 -16.66 -17.97 4.32
N ILE A 42 -15.62 -18.31 5.07
CA ILE A 42 -15.35 -17.78 6.41
C ILE A 42 -13.94 -17.18 6.42
N PHE A 43 -13.85 -15.89 6.79
CA PHE A 43 -12.58 -15.19 6.96
C PHE A 43 -12.15 -15.22 8.42
N ILE A 44 -10.92 -15.66 8.67
CA ILE A 44 -10.36 -15.86 10.00
C ILE A 44 -9.02 -15.10 10.06
N PRO A 45 -8.92 -13.97 10.77
CA PRO A 45 -7.66 -13.26 10.94
C PRO A 45 -6.65 -14.08 11.77
N GLY A 46 -5.36 -13.90 11.51
CA GLY A 46 -4.27 -14.45 12.34
C GLY A 46 -3.93 -15.92 12.11
N VAL A 47 -4.47 -16.55 11.07
CA VAL A 47 -4.21 -17.95 10.71
C VAL A 47 -3.58 -18.08 9.32
N ILE A 48 -2.81 -19.15 9.12
CA ILE A 48 -2.01 -19.40 7.94
C ILE A 48 -2.60 -20.57 7.14
N GLY A 49 -2.50 -20.52 5.81
CA GLY A 49 -2.87 -21.65 4.95
C GLY A 49 -2.14 -22.93 5.36
N GLY A 50 -2.88 -24.04 5.43
CA GLY A 50 -2.39 -25.35 5.85
C GLY A 50 -2.55 -25.63 7.34
N GLU A 51 -2.75 -24.63 8.20
CA GLU A 51 -2.94 -24.84 9.64
C GLU A 51 -4.24 -25.57 9.97
N ILE A 52 -4.21 -26.39 11.03
CA ILE A 52 -5.42 -27.01 11.60
C ILE A 52 -5.81 -26.22 12.84
N ILE A 53 -7.04 -25.71 12.86
CA ILE A 53 -7.52 -24.78 13.88
C ILE A 53 -8.86 -25.19 14.46
N ASP A 54 -9.09 -24.77 15.71
CA ASP A 54 -10.41 -24.63 16.29
C ASP A 54 -10.78 -23.14 16.26
N PHE A 55 -11.98 -22.81 15.78
CA PHE A 55 -12.43 -21.42 15.67
C PHE A 55 -13.92 -21.27 15.99
N LYS A 56 -14.34 -20.05 16.31
CA LYS A 56 -15.76 -19.69 16.44
C LYS A 56 -16.18 -18.65 15.43
N ILE A 57 -17.45 -18.68 15.02
CA ILE A 57 -18.02 -17.59 14.22
C ILE A 57 -18.32 -16.40 15.13
N VAL A 58 -17.85 -15.22 14.75
CA VAL A 58 -18.07 -13.94 15.46
C VAL A 58 -19.02 -13.01 14.73
N SER A 59 -19.22 -13.20 13.42
CA SER A 59 -20.19 -12.44 12.64
C SER A 59 -20.67 -13.26 11.45
N GLU A 60 -22.00 -13.29 11.26
CA GLU A 60 -22.62 -13.95 10.12
C GLU A 60 -23.10 -12.93 9.09
N GLY A 61 -22.62 -13.07 7.86
CA GLY A 61 -23.14 -12.35 6.70
C GLY A 61 -23.82 -13.29 5.69
N LYS A 62 -24.52 -12.69 4.72
CA LYS A 62 -25.18 -13.40 3.62
C LYS A 62 -24.18 -14.09 2.68
N LYS A 63 -23.08 -13.41 2.33
CA LYS A 63 -22.07 -13.91 1.37
C LYS A 63 -20.89 -14.61 2.05
N PHE A 64 -20.48 -14.12 3.21
CA PHE A 64 -19.36 -14.66 3.98
C PHE A 64 -19.64 -14.50 5.47
N SER A 65 -18.87 -15.19 6.31
CA SER A 65 -18.86 -14.99 7.76
C SER A 65 -17.45 -14.64 8.23
N ARG A 66 -17.34 -14.09 9.44
CA ARG A 66 -16.05 -13.88 10.10
C ARG A 66 -15.93 -14.82 11.29
N GLY A 67 -14.77 -15.45 11.41
CA GLY A 67 -14.40 -16.29 12.53
C GLY A 67 -13.27 -15.68 13.36
N SER A 68 -13.12 -16.19 14.57
CA SER A 68 -12.01 -15.93 15.47
C SER A 68 -11.41 -17.26 15.88
N VAL A 69 -10.10 -17.40 15.68
CA VAL A 69 -9.35 -18.59 16.09
C VAL A 69 -9.38 -18.71 17.62
N ILE A 70 -9.63 -19.92 18.11
CA ILE A 70 -9.58 -20.26 19.54
C ILE A 70 -8.24 -20.93 19.83
N ARG A 71 -7.84 -21.88 18.99
CA ARG A 71 -6.59 -22.62 19.12
C ARG A 71 -6.08 -23.05 17.76
N ILE A 72 -4.76 -23.02 17.60
CA ILE A 72 -4.04 -23.66 16.48
C ILE A 72 -3.53 -25.00 16.99
N LYS A 73 -3.93 -26.10 16.35
CA LYS A 73 -3.54 -27.48 16.70
C LYS A 73 -2.31 -27.92 15.93
N GLU A 74 -2.26 -27.63 14.64
CA GLU A 74 -1.08 -27.81 13.79
C GLU A 74 -0.72 -26.47 13.16
N SER A 75 0.51 -26.03 13.38
CA SER A 75 0.99 -24.72 12.94
C SER A 75 1.83 -24.82 11.66
N SER A 76 1.79 -23.77 10.84
CA SER A 76 2.61 -23.65 9.64
C SER A 76 4.08 -23.40 10.00
N GLU A 77 5.00 -23.92 9.19
CA GLU A 77 6.43 -23.60 9.26
C GLU A 77 6.72 -22.10 9.06
N ASN A 78 5.79 -21.38 8.41
CA ASN A 78 5.90 -19.94 8.18
C ASN A 78 5.31 -19.11 9.34
N ARG A 79 4.85 -19.74 10.42
CA ARG A 79 4.40 -19.02 11.61
C ARG A 79 5.59 -18.54 12.43
N VAL A 80 5.56 -17.26 12.81
CA VAL A 80 6.48 -16.69 13.79
C VAL A 80 5.70 -16.03 14.92
N LEU A 81 6.36 -15.84 16.06
CA LEU A 81 5.80 -15.05 17.16
C LEU A 81 5.85 -13.56 16.77
N PRO A 82 4.72 -12.84 16.80
CA PRO A 82 4.72 -11.39 16.58
C PRO A 82 5.63 -10.68 17.59
N PHE A 83 6.52 -9.82 17.10
CA PHE A 83 7.43 -9.05 17.96
C PHE A 83 6.71 -7.90 18.69
N CYS A 84 5.56 -7.44 18.16
CA CYS A 84 4.81 -6.35 18.78
C CYS A 84 3.91 -6.91 19.90
N PRO A 85 4.03 -6.43 21.15
CA PRO A 85 3.29 -6.97 22.29
C PRO A 85 1.77 -6.76 22.20
N VAL A 86 1.33 -5.80 21.37
CA VAL A 86 -0.09 -5.46 21.18
C VAL A 86 -0.61 -5.85 19.79
N TYR A 87 0.11 -6.70 19.07
CA TYR A 87 -0.23 -7.10 17.69
C TYR A 87 -1.66 -7.65 17.53
N GLU A 88 -2.13 -8.42 18.51
CA GLU A 88 -3.46 -9.05 18.45
C GLU A 88 -4.61 -8.04 18.59
N ILE A 89 -4.34 -6.87 19.18
CA ILE A 89 -5.35 -5.85 19.52
C ILE A 89 -5.26 -4.65 18.56
N CYS A 90 -4.05 -4.21 18.22
CA CYS A 90 -3.83 -3.05 17.38
C CYS A 90 -4.26 -3.30 15.92
N GLY A 91 -4.91 -2.32 15.30
CA GLY A 91 -5.31 -2.36 13.88
C GLY A 91 -4.19 -2.01 12.88
N GLY A 92 -2.98 -1.72 13.35
CA GLY A 92 -1.89 -1.20 12.51
C GLY A 92 -1.15 -2.25 11.68
N CYS A 93 -1.02 -3.48 12.16
CA CYS A 93 -0.34 -4.58 11.47
C CYS A 93 -1.23 -5.83 11.46
N ASN A 94 -1.14 -6.63 10.40
CA ASN A 94 -1.97 -7.84 10.23
C ASN A 94 -1.19 -9.05 9.69
N MET A 95 0.13 -8.97 9.56
CA MET A 95 0.96 -10.07 9.03
C MET A 95 2.16 -10.44 9.93
N GLN A 96 2.32 -9.89 11.15
CA GLN A 96 3.47 -10.22 12.03
C GLN A 96 3.54 -11.68 12.48
N HIS A 97 2.44 -12.42 12.37
CA HIS A 97 2.40 -13.85 12.63
C HIS A 97 3.02 -14.71 11.52
N LEU A 98 3.43 -14.08 10.41
CA LEU A 98 4.06 -14.71 9.24
C LEU A 98 5.55 -14.36 9.21
N SER A 99 6.41 -15.35 8.88
CA SER A 99 7.81 -15.08 8.52
C SER A 99 7.88 -14.03 7.42
N TYR A 100 8.89 -13.16 7.48
CA TYR A 100 8.93 -12.01 6.58
C TYR A 100 9.08 -12.43 5.12
N GLU A 101 9.87 -13.47 4.87
CA GLU A 101 10.04 -14.12 3.57
C GLU A 101 8.70 -14.59 3.01
N TYR A 102 7.85 -15.18 3.86
CA TYR A 102 6.53 -15.62 3.45
C TYR A 102 5.59 -14.45 3.16
N GLN A 103 5.68 -13.34 3.90
CA GLN A 103 4.93 -12.11 3.58
C GLN A 103 5.24 -11.61 2.17
N ILE A 104 6.52 -11.57 1.79
CA ILE A 104 6.97 -11.15 0.45
C ILE A 104 6.42 -12.11 -0.62
N SER A 105 6.54 -13.41 -0.40
CA SER A 105 6.05 -14.42 -1.35
C SER A 105 4.53 -14.34 -1.56
N LEU A 106 3.76 -14.08 -0.50
CA LEU A 106 2.31 -13.88 -0.58
C LEU A 106 1.96 -12.64 -1.38
N LYS A 107 2.60 -11.50 -1.11
CA LYS A 107 2.38 -10.25 -1.86
C LYS A 107 2.65 -10.44 -3.35
N GLU A 108 3.75 -11.11 -3.70
CA GLU A 108 4.04 -11.47 -5.09
C GLU A 108 2.93 -12.31 -5.72
N SER A 109 2.47 -13.35 -5.02
CA SER A 109 1.44 -14.25 -5.51
C SER A 109 0.09 -13.54 -5.71
N PHE A 110 -0.29 -12.66 -4.79
CA PHE A 110 -1.55 -11.91 -4.85
C PHE A 110 -1.57 -10.94 -6.02
N VAL A 111 -0.48 -10.20 -6.25
CA VAL A 111 -0.40 -9.33 -7.42
C VAL A 111 -0.48 -10.15 -8.71
N LYS A 112 0.29 -11.25 -8.83
CA LYS A 112 0.21 -12.13 -10.00
C LYS A 112 -1.21 -12.66 -10.23
N GLU A 113 -1.92 -13.08 -9.18
CA GLU A 113 -3.32 -13.54 -9.26
C GLU A 113 -4.26 -12.42 -9.74
N HIS A 114 -4.11 -11.20 -9.22
CA HIS A 114 -4.92 -10.05 -9.62
C HIS A 114 -4.76 -9.72 -11.10
N PHE A 115 -3.53 -9.67 -11.61
CA PHE A 115 -3.26 -9.40 -13.03
C PHE A 115 -3.81 -10.52 -13.93
N LYS A 116 -3.61 -11.78 -13.55
CA LYS A 116 -4.16 -12.91 -14.30
C LYS A 116 -5.69 -12.85 -14.38
N ARG A 117 -6.35 -12.52 -13.26
CA ARG A 117 -7.82 -12.51 -13.18
C ARG A 117 -8.48 -11.28 -13.81
N LEU A 118 -7.89 -10.10 -13.64
CA LEU A 118 -8.53 -8.83 -14.00
C LEU A 118 -8.00 -8.25 -15.32
N ALA A 119 -6.70 -8.40 -15.59
CA ALA A 119 -6.08 -7.96 -16.83
C ALA A 119 -5.97 -9.08 -17.88
N GLY A 120 -6.19 -10.34 -17.49
CA GLY A 120 -6.08 -11.50 -18.39
C GLY A 120 -4.64 -11.83 -18.79
N ILE A 121 -3.65 -11.30 -18.07
CA ILE A 121 -2.23 -11.44 -18.40
C ILE A 121 -1.40 -11.93 -17.22
N GLY A 122 -0.29 -12.61 -17.52
CA GLY A 122 0.80 -12.81 -16.56
C GLY A 122 1.67 -11.56 -16.48
N LEU A 123 2.17 -11.25 -15.28
CA LEU A 123 3.28 -10.30 -15.15
C LEU A 123 4.60 -10.93 -15.64
N PRO A 124 5.62 -10.12 -15.97
CA PRO A 124 6.95 -10.61 -16.34
C PRO A 124 7.50 -11.61 -15.31
N GLU A 125 8.25 -12.63 -15.76
CA GLU A 125 8.78 -13.69 -14.90
C GLU A 125 9.67 -13.17 -13.76
N ASN A 126 10.40 -12.08 -14.04
CA ASN A 126 11.27 -11.40 -13.07
C ASN A 126 10.53 -10.44 -12.12
N PHE A 127 9.20 -10.40 -12.15
CA PHE A 127 8.39 -9.66 -11.18
C PHE A 127 8.63 -10.23 -9.78
N LYS A 128 9.17 -9.37 -8.92
CA LYS A 128 9.46 -9.65 -7.51
C LYS A 128 9.14 -8.42 -6.65
N PHE A 129 8.88 -8.65 -5.38
CA PHE A 129 8.82 -7.59 -4.38
C PHE A 129 10.23 -7.29 -3.84
N LEU A 130 10.58 -6.01 -3.82
CA LEU A 130 11.77 -5.54 -3.11
C LEU A 130 11.42 -5.44 -1.61
N PRO A 131 12.08 -6.22 -0.74
CA PRO A 131 11.86 -6.17 0.69
C PRO A 131 12.40 -4.87 1.31
N SER A 132 11.85 -4.51 2.48
CA SER A 132 12.35 -3.44 3.33
C SER A 132 12.76 -4.00 4.70
N LYS A 133 13.15 -3.12 5.63
CA LYS A 133 13.35 -3.49 7.03
C LYS A 133 11.98 -3.73 7.68
N PRO A 134 11.74 -4.88 8.33
CA PRO A 134 10.43 -5.20 8.91
C PRO A 134 10.05 -4.36 10.14
N GLN A 135 11.01 -3.65 10.72
CA GLN A 135 10.91 -2.81 11.92
C GLN A 135 11.62 -1.47 11.67
N HIS A 136 11.32 -0.45 12.48
CA HIS A 136 11.94 0.89 12.42
C HIS A 136 11.95 1.53 11.02
N TYR A 137 10.92 1.30 10.20
CA TYR A 137 10.84 1.83 8.84
C TYR A 137 9.84 2.96 8.70
N ARG A 138 8.78 2.95 9.53
CA ARG A 138 7.60 3.78 9.34
C ARG A 138 7.82 5.14 9.96
N ASN A 139 7.94 6.13 9.09
CA ASN A 139 8.24 7.49 9.48
C ASN A 139 7.03 8.42 9.39
N ARG A 140 5.85 7.91 9.01
CA ARG A 140 4.61 8.68 8.96
C ARG A 140 3.46 7.91 9.60
N ILE A 141 2.78 8.56 10.54
CA ILE A 141 1.66 7.98 11.29
C ILE A 141 0.54 8.99 11.47
N GLN A 142 -0.67 8.48 11.73
CA GLN A 142 -1.77 9.28 12.26
C GLN A 142 -2.19 8.65 13.57
N LEU A 143 -2.15 9.44 14.64
CA LEU A 143 -2.60 9.04 15.97
C LEU A 143 -4.02 9.53 16.18
N HIS A 144 -4.77 8.78 16.97
CA HIS A 144 -6.15 9.07 17.35
C HIS A 144 -6.21 9.32 18.85
N ARG A 145 -7.11 10.22 19.26
CA ARG A 145 -7.40 10.48 20.67
C ARG A 145 -8.35 9.41 21.20
N GLY A 146 -7.95 8.74 22.27
CA GLY A 146 -8.78 7.86 23.08
C GLY A 146 -9.06 8.45 24.46
N GLU A 147 -9.75 7.68 25.30
CA GLU A 147 -10.07 8.07 26.69
C GLU A 147 -8.82 8.14 27.58
N GLU A 148 -7.88 7.19 27.39
CA GLU A 148 -6.69 7.03 28.23
C GLU A 148 -5.40 7.58 27.60
N GLY A 149 -5.50 8.31 26.47
CA GLY A 149 -4.34 8.87 25.78
C GLY A 149 -4.50 8.90 24.26
N CYS A 150 -3.39 8.84 23.53
CA CYS A 150 -3.40 8.74 22.07
C CYS A 150 -2.71 7.46 21.58
N GLY A 151 -3.10 7.01 20.39
CA GLY A 151 -2.54 5.80 19.80
C GLY A 151 -3.21 5.41 18.49
N PHE A 152 -3.23 4.13 18.18
CA PHE A 152 -3.88 3.60 16.98
C PHE A 152 -5.26 3.03 17.29
N LYS A 153 -6.11 2.92 16.27
CA LYS A 153 -7.37 2.21 16.41
C LYS A 153 -7.14 0.72 16.65
N MET A 154 -7.97 0.12 17.51
CA MET A 154 -8.02 -1.31 17.71
C MET A 154 -8.57 -2.02 16.47
N ARG A 155 -8.26 -3.31 16.33
CA ARG A 155 -8.71 -4.11 15.20
C ARG A 155 -10.23 -4.22 15.21
N SER A 156 -10.85 -3.79 14.12
CA SER A 156 -12.31 -3.83 13.95
C SER A 156 -13.10 -3.07 15.03
N SER A 157 -12.49 -2.06 15.66
CA SER A 157 -13.15 -1.14 16.59
C SER A 157 -12.73 0.31 16.28
N ASP A 158 -13.55 1.27 16.71
CA ASP A 158 -13.18 2.69 16.73
C ASP A 158 -12.43 3.08 18.00
N ASP A 159 -12.35 2.18 18.98
CA ASP A 159 -11.57 2.36 20.20
C ASP A 159 -10.09 2.53 19.90
N VAL A 160 -9.41 3.32 20.73
CA VAL A 160 -7.99 3.63 20.59
C VAL A 160 -7.21 2.85 21.64
N ILE A 161 -6.19 2.12 21.19
CA ILE A 161 -5.18 1.55 22.10
C ILE A 161 -4.10 2.62 22.37
N PRO A 162 -3.93 3.08 23.62
CA PRO A 162 -2.82 3.98 23.94
C PRO A 162 -1.50 3.22 23.78
N LEU A 163 -0.51 3.88 23.17
CA LEU A 163 0.79 3.27 22.87
C LEU A 163 1.91 4.12 23.44
N THR A 164 2.86 3.47 24.11
CA THR A 164 4.14 4.08 24.49
C THR A 164 5.26 3.71 23.53
N HIS A 165 5.08 2.66 22.73
CA HIS A 165 6.07 2.20 21.77
C HIS A 165 5.40 1.41 20.65
N CYS A 166 5.93 1.50 19.43
CA CYS A 166 5.52 0.73 18.28
C CYS A 166 6.75 0.32 17.44
N PRO A 167 7.10 -0.97 17.37
CA PRO A 167 8.41 -1.37 16.82
C PRO A 167 8.57 -1.18 15.30
N VAL A 168 7.50 -0.87 14.58
CA VAL A 168 7.60 -0.53 13.15
C VAL A 168 7.93 0.94 12.92
N LEU A 169 7.81 1.79 13.93
CA LEU A 169 8.07 3.23 13.83
C LEU A 169 9.56 3.54 13.99
N VAL A 170 10.00 4.60 13.31
CA VAL A 170 11.31 5.22 13.57
C VAL A 170 11.39 5.77 15.00
N ASP A 171 12.60 5.88 15.52
CA ASP A 171 12.85 6.16 16.94
C ASP A 171 12.28 7.51 17.38
N SER A 172 12.43 8.57 16.57
CA SER A 172 11.85 9.89 16.87
C SER A 172 10.33 9.91 17.04
N LEU A 173 9.59 8.99 16.41
CA LEU A 173 8.15 8.83 16.67
C LEU A 173 7.88 8.02 17.94
N ASN A 174 8.73 7.05 18.28
CA ASN A 174 8.65 6.33 19.54
C ASN A 174 9.00 7.21 20.75
N ASP A 175 9.87 8.21 20.57
CA ASP A 175 10.17 9.21 21.60
C ASP A 175 8.91 10.03 21.94
N PHE A 176 8.15 10.45 20.91
CA PHE A 176 6.86 11.11 21.11
C PHE A 176 5.87 10.22 21.87
N LEU A 177 5.73 8.94 21.47
CA LEU A 177 4.84 8.00 22.15
C LEU A 177 5.24 7.78 23.62
N SER A 178 6.55 7.70 23.88
CA SER A 178 7.11 7.48 25.22
C SER A 178 6.91 8.70 26.13
N ALA A 179 6.97 9.91 25.58
CA ALA A 179 6.72 11.16 26.29
C ALA A 179 5.25 11.32 26.73
N LYS A 180 4.32 10.52 26.17
CA LYS A 180 2.87 10.56 26.45
C LYS A 180 2.28 11.96 26.26
N GLU A 181 2.79 12.70 25.27
CA GLU A 181 2.26 13.99 24.89
C GLU A 181 0.85 13.87 24.30
N ASN A 182 0.05 14.92 24.45
CA ASN A 182 -1.29 14.97 23.87
C ASN A 182 -1.25 15.41 22.40
N ILE A 183 -2.14 14.82 21.60
CA ILE A 183 -2.39 15.25 20.22
C ILE A 183 -3.37 16.43 20.16
N VAL A 184 -3.32 17.23 19.11
CA VAL A 184 -4.31 18.28 18.83
C VAL A 184 -5.54 17.68 18.15
N GLY A 185 -6.74 18.00 18.65
CA GLY A 185 -7.99 17.49 18.09
C GLY A 185 -8.22 15.99 18.34
N THR A 186 -9.07 15.36 17.51
CA THR A 186 -9.44 13.94 17.61
C THR A 186 -8.45 13.00 16.93
N LYS A 187 -7.62 13.54 16.03
CA LYS A 187 -6.54 12.84 15.34
C LYS A 187 -5.48 13.85 14.90
N GLU A 188 -4.25 13.40 14.81
CA GLU A 188 -3.13 14.24 14.36
C GLU A 188 -2.10 13.38 13.60
N THR A 189 -1.60 13.90 12.49
CA THR A 189 -0.56 13.27 11.68
C THR A 189 0.82 13.71 12.14
N PHE A 190 1.75 12.76 12.19
CA PHE A 190 3.14 12.96 12.56
C PHE A 190 4.06 12.42 11.47
N TYR A 191 5.23 13.03 11.36
CA TYR A 191 6.31 12.57 10.52
C TYR A 191 7.62 12.55 11.32
N GLY A 192 8.32 11.42 11.36
CA GLY A 192 9.62 11.28 11.98
C GLY A 192 10.73 11.38 10.94
N LEU A 193 11.82 12.05 11.27
CA LEU A 193 13.02 12.11 10.44
C LEU A 193 14.22 12.29 11.35
N GLU A 194 15.17 11.36 11.24
CA GLU A 194 16.35 11.34 12.13
C GLU A 194 15.87 11.40 13.60
N GLU A 195 16.49 12.25 14.42
CA GLU A 195 16.22 12.44 15.86
C GLU A 195 15.05 13.39 16.14
N ARG A 196 14.20 13.71 15.15
CA ARG A 196 13.11 14.68 15.29
C ARG A 196 11.79 14.15 14.74
N TYR A 197 10.70 14.57 15.36
CA TYR A 197 9.36 14.42 14.81
C TYR A 197 8.75 15.79 14.48
N TYR A 198 7.82 15.77 13.55
CA TYR A 198 7.07 16.91 13.06
C TYR A 198 5.59 16.62 13.17
N ARG A 199 4.83 17.64 13.56
CA ARG A 199 3.38 17.54 13.77
C ARG A 199 2.64 18.25 12.64
N GLU A 200 1.49 17.72 12.23
CA GLU A 200 0.64 18.48 11.31
C GLU A 200 0.24 19.84 11.89
N SER A 201 0.01 19.94 13.20
CA SER A 201 -0.33 21.21 13.86
C SER A 201 0.80 22.24 13.84
N GLY A 202 2.06 21.78 13.83
CA GLY A 202 3.24 22.66 13.80
C GLY A 202 3.46 23.33 12.44
N GLN A 203 2.92 22.77 11.36
CA GLN A 203 3.03 23.30 10.00
C GLN A 203 4.49 23.56 9.55
N GLU A 204 5.45 22.83 10.13
CA GLU A 204 6.88 22.96 9.88
C GLU A 204 7.28 22.41 8.50
N ASP A 205 8.30 23.03 7.90
CA ASP A 205 8.93 22.56 6.68
C ASP A 205 9.88 21.38 6.98
N ILE A 206 9.52 20.20 6.46
CA ILE A 206 10.30 18.98 6.55
C ILE A 206 11.13 18.87 5.29
N ARG A 207 12.45 18.73 5.44
CA ARG A 207 13.39 18.53 4.33
C ARG A 207 13.98 17.14 4.39
N VAL A 208 13.65 16.29 3.43
CA VAL A 208 14.27 14.97 3.25
C VAL A 208 15.25 15.04 2.09
N LEU A 209 16.43 14.46 2.25
CA LEU A 209 17.41 14.31 1.18
C LEU A 209 17.24 12.93 0.53
N ILE A 210 17.01 12.88 -0.79
CA ILE A 210 16.95 11.64 -1.58
C ILE A 210 18.06 11.70 -2.64
N GLY A 211 19.11 10.92 -2.46
CA GLY A 211 20.35 11.14 -3.23
C GLY A 211 20.88 12.55 -2.95
N ASP A 212 21.07 13.36 -3.99
CA ASP A 212 21.50 14.76 -3.87
C ASP A 212 20.33 15.76 -3.92
N HIS A 213 19.09 15.27 -4.00
CA HIS A 213 17.92 16.13 -4.17
C HIS A 213 17.18 16.36 -2.84
N PRO A 214 17.10 17.62 -2.37
CA PRO A 214 16.24 17.95 -1.25
C PRO A 214 14.78 17.98 -1.69
N VAL A 215 13.91 17.34 -0.91
CA VAL A 215 12.45 17.37 -1.08
C VAL A 215 11.81 17.91 0.19
N HIS A 216 11.08 19.00 0.02
CA HIS A 216 10.39 19.75 1.06
C HIS A 216 8.90 19.42 1.09
N PHE A 217 8.33 19.28 2.28
CA PHE A 217 6.89 19.07 2.52
C PHE A 217 6.53 19.37 3.99
N ARG A 218 5.31 19.04 4.40
CA ARG A 218 4.88 19.10 5.81
C ARG A 218 4.21 17.81 6.23
N ALA A 219 4.11 17.59 7.54
CA ALA A 219 3.47 16.41 8.10
C ALA A 219 1.99 16.22 7.69
N ASP A 220 1.25 17.30 7.41
CA ASP A 220 -0.15 17.23 6.93
C ASP A 220 -0.28 16.85 5.45
N LEU A 221 0.81 16.95 4.68
CA LEU A 221 0.87 16.53 3.29
C LEU A 221 1.30 15.07 3.19
N PHE A 222 0.91 14.41 2.10
CA PHE A 222 1.37 13.05 1.85
C PHE A 222 2.84 13.04 1.45
N PHE A 223 3.60 12.15 2.07
CA PHE A 223 4.92 11.74 1.66
C PHE A 223 5.11 10.26 1.99
N GLN A 224 6.02 9.59 1.28
CA GLN A 224 6.22 8.15 1.42
C GLN A 224 6.64 7.79 2.85
N SER A 225 5.99 6.77 3.41
CA SER A 225 6.13 6.42 4.83
C SER A 225 7.36 5.54 5.16
N ASN A 226 8.14 5.20 4.14
CA ASN A 226 9.33 4.35 4.25
C ASN A 226 10.41 4.87 3.30
N LEU A 227 11.37 5.63 3.84
CA LEU A 227 12.41 6.28 3.03
C LEU A 227 13.37 5.29 2.38
N SER A 228 13.54 4.11 2.98
CA SER A 228 14.55 3.13 2.53
C SER A 228 14.31 2.60 1.11
N LEU A 229 13.05 2.63 0.64
CA LEU A 229 12.67 2.12 -0.68
C LEU A 229 12.54 3.22 -1.74
N ILE A 230 12.56 4.50 -1.36
CA ILE A 230 12.35 5.62 -2.30
C ILE A 230 13.43 5.64 -3.40
N PRO A 231 14.75 5.47 -3.12
CA PRO A 231 15.76 5.48 -4.17
C PRO A 231 15.52 4.40 -5.24
N GLU A 232 15.17 3.18 -4.82
CA GLU A 232 14.88 2.07 -5.73
C GLU A 232 13.55 2.25 -6.48
N LEU A 233 12.53 2.83 -5.82
CA LEU A 233 11.28 3.22 -6.46
C LEU A 233 11.54 4.20 -7.61
N LEU A 234 12.28 5.28 -7.33
CA LEU A 234 12.60 6.32 -8.31
C LEU A 234 13.48 5.78 -9.44
N ASN A 235 14.50 5.00 -9.11
CA ASN A 235 15.37 4.35 -10.09
C ASN A 235 14.55 3.44 -11.02
N PHE A 236 13.72 2.55 -10.47
CA PHE A 236 12.89 1.67 -11.30
C PHE A 236 11.93 2.45 -12.20
N SER A 237 11.28 3.50 -11.65
CA SER A 237 10.31 4.33 -12.35
C SER A 237 10.92 5.18 -13.46
N LEU A 238 12.08 5.81 -13.23
CA LEU A 238 12.60 6.87 -14.11
C LEU A 238 13.86 6.48 -14.88
N ASN A 239 14.55 5.39 -14.53
CA ASN A 239 15.80 5.03 -15.19
C ASN A 239 15.59 4.69 -16.68
N GLY A 240 16.47 5.25 -17.50
CA GLY A 240 16.43 5.17 -18.96
C GLY A 240 15.51 6.17 -19.65
N TYR A 241 14.67 6.91 -18.91
CA TYR A 241 13.79 7.92 -19.49
C TYR A 241 14.43 9.30 -19.48
N LYS A 242 14.32 10.00 -20.63
CA LYS A 242 14.69 11.39 -20.87
C LYS A 242 13.96 11.89 -22.12
N GLY A 243 13.79 13.19 -22.27
CA GLY A 243 13.06 13.74 -23.40
C GLY A 243 12.90 15.25 -23.35
N GLN A 244 11.99 15.77 -24.16
CA GLN A 244 11.57 17.17 -24.09
C GLN A 244 10.55 17.39 -22.99
N HIS A 245 9.50 16.56 -22.93
CA HIS A 245 8.35 16.79 -22.05
C HIS A 245 8.00 15.56 -21.22
N GLY A 246 8.13 15.67 -19.90
CA GLY A 246 7.62 14.67 -18.93
C GLY A 246 6.35 15.13 -18.23
N MET A 247 5.45 14.22 -17.87
CA MET A 247 4.26 14.54 -17.07
C MET A 247 4.24 13.77 -15.76
N ASP A 248 3.96 14.47 -14.66
CA ASP A 248 3.78 13.90 -13.32
C ASP A 248 2.32 14.14 -12.88
N LEU A 249 1.50 13.10 -12.99
CA LEU A 249 0.06 13.16 -12.69
C LEU A 249 -0.17 12.63 -11.27
N TYR A 250 -0.95 13.36 -10.47
CA TYR A 250 -1.08 13.14 -9.02
C TYR A 250 0.25 13.42 -8.29
N CYS A 251 0.94 14.49 -8.70
CA CYS A 251 2.34 14.72 -8.34
C CYS A 251 2.60 15.02 -6.86
N GLY A 252 1.56 15.35 -6.07
CA GLY A 252 1.72 15.76 -4.68
C GLY A 252 2.70 16.93 -4.52
N VAL A 253 3.75 16.72 -3.72
CA VAL A 253 4.85 17.70 -3.52
C VAL A 253 5.96 17.60 -4.58
N GLY A 254 5.80 16.74 -5.59
CA GLY A 254 6.70 16.61 -6.73
C GLY A 254 7.82 15.58 -6.55
N LEU A 255 7.59 14.46 -5.86
CA LEU A 255 8.61 13.44 -5.64
C LEU A 255 9.23 12.94 -6.96
N PHE A 256 8.41 12.57 -7.95
CA PHE A 256 8.92 12.15 -9.27
C PHE A 256 9.44 13.35 -10.06
N SER A 257 8.69 14.47 -10.07
CA SER A 257 9.09 15.72 -10.74
C SER A 257 10.51 16.19 -10.40
N VAL A 258 10.92 16.10 -9.13
CA VAL A 258 12.28 16.47 -8.69
C VAL A 258 13.37 15.69 -9.40
N PHE A 259 13.13 14.43 -9.75
CA PHE A 259 14.08 13.57 -10.47
C PHE A 259 13.86 13.60 -11.99
N MET A 260 12.69 14.04 -12.43
CA MET A 260 12.39 14.27 -13.85
C MET A 260 13.04 15.57 -14.36
N LYS A 261 13.25 16.59 -13.50
CA LYS A 261 13.73 17.91 -13.92
C LYS A 261 15.13 17.92 -14.56
N GLU A 262 15.92 16.88 -14.32
CA GLU A 262 17.24 16.69 -14.92
C GLU A 262 17.20 15.81 -16.19
N ARG A 263 16.04 15.24 -16.49
CA ARG A 263 15.81 14.28 -17.59
C ARG A 263 14.95 14.86 -18.70
N PHE A 264 14.13 15.86 -18.39
CA PHE A 264 13.19 16.49 -19.30
C PHE A 264 13.36 18.01 -19.30
N SER A 265 13.31 18.62 -20.49
CA SER A 265 13.39 20.08 -20.65
C SER A 265 12.23 20.81 -19.97
N GLU A 266 11.04 20.20 -20.00
CA GLU A 266 9.82 20.75 -19.42
C GLU A 266 8.97 19.67 -18.75
N ILE A 267 8.29 20.03 -17.67
CA ILE A 267 7.42 19.12 -16.92
C ILE A 267 6.00 19.67 -16.81
N THR A 268 5.00 18.86 -17.10
CA THR A 268 3.61 19.16 -16.73
C THR A 268 3.22 18.39 -15.48
N ALA A 269 2.76 19.07 -14.44
CA ALA A 269 2.35 18.48 -13.18
C ALA A 269 0.91 18.83 -12.81
N ILE A 270 0.15 17.83 -12.36
CA ILE A 270 -1.24 18.01 -11.94
C ILE A 270 -1.44 17.42 -10.54
N GLU A 271 -2.04 18.20 -9.66
CA GLU A 271 -2.35 17.81 -8.28
C GLU A 271 -3.62 18.52 -7.80
N LEU A 272 -4.49 17.78 -7.11
CA LEU A 272 -5.77 18.29 -6.62
C LEU A 272 -5.61 19.12 -5.35
N ASN A 273 -4.71 18.74 -4.44
CA ASN A 273 -4.52 19.39 -3.16
C ASN A 273 -3.76 20.71 -3.33
N PRO A 274 -4.40 21.89 -3.21
CA PRO A 274 -3.72 23.16 -3.43
C PRO A 274 -2.60 23.44 -2.41
N LYS A 275 -2.62 22.78 -1.23
CA LYS A 275 -1.59 22.96 -0.21
C LYS A 275 -0.21 22.44 -0.64
N THR A 276 -0.14 21.53 -1.61
CA THR A 276 1.14 21.00 -2.09
C THR A 276 1.85 21.96 -3.04
N GLU A 277 1.14 22.91 -3.66
CA GLU A 277 1.69 23.77 -4.71
C GLU A 277 2.92 24.55 -4.23
N MET A 278 2.86 25.15 -3.05
CA MET A 278 3.99 25.89 -2.48
C MET A 278 5.24 24.99 -2.36
N TYR A 279 5.07 23.74 -1.95
CA TYR A 279 6.15 22.77 -1.80
C TYR A 279 6.63 22.24 -3.13
N TYR A 280 5.72 21.96 -4.06
CA TYR A 280 6.06 21.60 -5.43
C TYR A 280 6.94 22.68 -6.08
N ARG A 281 6.53 23.95 -6.00
CA ARG A 281 7.31 25.10 -6.52
C ARG A 281 8.68 25.21 -5.88
N LYS A 282 8.78 24.99 -4.57
CA LYS A 282 10.05 24.98 -3.82
C LYS A 282 10.97 23.85 -4.30
N ASN A 283 10.44 22.64 -4.46
CA ASN A 283 11.18 21.45 -4.88
C ASN A 283 11.64 21.51 -6.35
N MET A 284 10.86 22.22 -7.18
CA MET A 284 11.11 22.44 -8.59
C MET A 284 11.81 23.76 -8.90
N ALA A 285 12.41 24.41 -7.89
CA ALA A 285 13.19 25.62 -8.09
C ALA A 285 14.28 25.41 -9.16
N GLY A 286 14.35 26.32 -10.13
CA GLY A 286 15.29 26.28 -11.25
C GLY A 286 14.88 25.38 -12.43
N ALA A 287 13.75 24.67 -12.36
CA ALA A 287 13.25 23.84 -13.46
C ALA A 287 12.15 24.55 -14.28
N SER A 288 12.00 24.18 -15.56
CA SER A 288 10.84 24.59 -16.37
C SER A 288 9.67 23.64 -16.14
N TYR A 289 8.52 24.18 -15.74
CA TYR A 289 7.32 23.38 -15.53
C TYR A 289 6.00 24.17 -15.69
N HIS A 290 4.93 23.42 -15.95
CA HIS A 290 3.55 23.86 -15.86
C HIS A 290 2.84 23.09 -14.74
N TYR A 291 2.38 23.80 -13.71
CA TYR A 291 1.66 23.21 -12.58
C TYR A 291 0.16 23.55 -12.63
N PHE A 292 -0.69 22.56 -12.42
CA PHE A 292 -2.15 22.72 -12.38
C PHE A 292 -2.72 22.21 -11.05
N ALA A 293 -3.19 23.13 -10.20
CA ALA A 293 -3.90 22.85 -8.96
C ALA A 293 -5.37 22.45 -9.21
N MET A 294 -5.62 21.23 -9.70
CA MET A 294 -6.95 20.71 -9.97
C MET A 294 -6.98 19.18 -10.07
N SER A 295 -8.19 18.60 -10.07
CA SER A 295 -8.35 17.17 -10.35
C SER A 295 -7.85 16.84 -11.76
N LEU A 296 -7.25 15.66 -11.92
CA LEU A 296 -6.86 15.17 -13.24
C LEU A 296 -8.09 15.01 -14.15
N GLU A 297 -9.22 14.57 -13.59
CA GLU A 297 -10.51 14.46 -14.29
C GLU A 297 -10.97 15.79 -14.90
N ASP A 298 -10.75 16.92 -14.23
CA ASP A 298 -11.13 18.22 -14.78
C ASP A 298 -10.09 18.75 -15.75
N TRP A 299 -8.81 18.45 -15.52
CA TRP A 299 -7.74 18.80 -16.45
C TRP A 299 -7.96 18.13 -17.82
N VAL A 300 -8.22 16.82 -17.86
CA VAL A 300 -8.43 16.06 -19.13
C VAL A 300 -9.71 16.46 -19.89
N LYS A 301 -10.67 17.14 -19.23
CA LYS A 301 -11.87 17.71 -19.90
C LYS A 301 -11.56 19.04 -20.59
N LYS A 302 -10.66 19.83 -20.00
CA LYS A 302 -10.40 21.21 -20.40
C LYS A 302 -9.19 21.34 -21.32
N LYS A 303 -8.28 20.36 -21.29
CA LYS A 303 -6.98 20.42 -21.95
C LYS A 303 -6.68 19.06 -22.60
N SER A 304 -5.90 19.10 -23.68
CA SER A 304 -5.28 17.92 -24.29
C SER A 304 -3.88 17.63 -23.73
N GLY A 305 -3.28 18.62 -23.05
CA GLY A 305 -1.84 18.62 -22.75
C GLY A 305 -0.97 18.84 -23.99
N PRO A 306 0.30 19.22 -23.81
CA PRO A 306 1.31 19.11 -24.85
C PRO A 306 1.66 17.63 -25.11
N PRO A 307 2.27 17.31 -26.27
CA PRO A 307 2.89 16.01 -26.48
C PRO A 307 3.88 15.70 -25.35
N ALA A 308 3.90 14.44 -24.91
CA ALA A 308 4.77 13.98 -23.83
C ALA A 308 5.61 12.80 -24.30
N ASP A 309 6.84 12.71 -23.78
CA ASP A 309 7.72 11.55 -23.95
C ASP A 309 7.46 10.50 -22.87
N LEU A 310 7.08 10.94 -21.67
CA LEU A 310 6.79 10.10 -20.52
C LEU A 310 5.61 10.65 -19.72
N ILE A 311 4.70 9.77 -19.31
CA ILE A 311 3.72 10.05 -18.24
C ILE A 311 4.07 9.19 -17.02
N VAL A 312 4.11 9.79 -15.83
CA VAL A 312 4.12 9.10 -14.54
C VAL A 312 2.78 9.34 -13.87
N VAL A 313 2.15 8.27 -13.34
CA VAL A 313 0.92 8.35 -12.54
C VAL A 313 1.10 7.65 -11.21
N ASP A 314 0.67 8.31 -10.13
CA ASP A 314 0.56 7.74 -8.77
C ASP A 314 -0.84 8.01 -8.20
N PRO A 315 -1.90 7.40 -8.75
CA PRO A 315 -3.28 7.70 -8.38
C PRO A 315 -3.64 7.21 -6.97
N PRO A 316 -4.74 7.73 -6.39
CA PRO A 316 -5.31 7.16 -5.17
C PRO A 316 -5.74 5.70 -5.36
N ARG A 317 -6.08 5.01 -4.25
CA ARG A 317 -6.48 3.58 -4.24
C ARG A 317 -7.57 3.20 -5.24
N THR A 318 -8.41 4.14 -5.66
CA THR A 318 -9.45 3.93 -6.69
C THR A 318 -8.90 3.67 -8.09
N GLY A 319 -7.60 3.92 -8.31
CA GLY A 319 -6.93 3.88 -9.60
C GLY A 319 -7.31 5.06 -10.50
N LEU A 320 -6.97 4.96 -11.78
CA LEU A 320 -7.29 5.95 -12.80
C LEU A 320 -8.77 5.84 -13.17
N SER A 321 -9.48 6.95 -13.31
CA SER A 321 -10.85 6.92 -13.85
C SER A 321 -10.85 6.53 -15.33
N ALA A 322 -11.96 5.96 -15.82
CA ALA A 322 -12.09 5.57 -17.23
C ALA A 322 -11.80 6.74 -18.20
N LYS A 323 -12.24 7.95 -17.83
CA LYS A 323 -11.99 9.18 -18.60
C LYS A 323 -10.49 9.51 -18.70
N VAL A 324 -9.77 9.37 -17.59
CA VAL A 324 -8.31 9.59 -17.55
C VAL A 324 -7.59 8.53 -18.39
N ARG A 325 -7.97 7.25 -18.27
CA ARG A 325 -7.37 6.18 -19.10
C ARG A 325 -7.59 6.44 -20.58
N SER A 326 -8.83 6.75 -21.00
CA SER A 326 -9.12 7.11 -22.40
C SER A 326 -8.32 8.33 -22.87
N HIS A 327 -8.05 9.29 -21.99
CA HIS A 327 -7.24 10.46 -22.33
C HIS A 327 -5.76 10.08 -22.56
N ILE A 328 -5.15 9.30 -21.66
CA ILE A 328 -3.77 8.81 -21.81
C ILE A 328 -3.62 8.01 -23.12
N LEU A 329 -4.60 7.16 -23.44
CA LEU A 329 -4.61 6.42 -24.71
C LEU A 329 -4.66 7.34 -25.93
N LYS A 330 -5.42 8.44 -25.87
CA LYS A 330 -5.50 9.44 -26.95
C LYS A 330 -4.23 10.27 -27.09
N MET A 331 -3.56 10.58 -25.99
CA MET A 331 -2.26 11.28 -26.00
C MET A 331 -1.18 10.47 -26.72
N ASN A 332 -1.33 9.13 -26.74
CA ASN A 332 -0.42 8.22 -27.42
C ASN A 332 1.05 8.42 -27.01
N VAL A 333 1.28 8.61 -25.70
CA VAL A 333 2.62 8.78 -25.13
C VAL A 333 3.46 7.52 -25.36
N PRO A 334 4.76 7.62 -25.71
CA PRO A 334 5.61 6.45 -25.92
C PRO A 334 5.75 5.56 -24.68
N ASP A 335 5.93 6.17 -23.51
CA ASP A 335 6.14 5.47 -22.25
C ASP A 335 5.22 5.97 -21.13
N LEU A 336 4.72 5.04 -20.32
CA LEU A 336 3.87 5.31 -19.15
C LEU A 336 4.39 4.53 -17.94
N VAL A 337 4.55 5.21 -16.82
CA VAL A 337 4.88 4.61 -15.52
C VAL A 337 3.65 4.71 -14.63
N TYR A 338 3.18 3.58 -14.10
CA TYR A 338 2.04 3.51 -13.18
C TYR A 338 2.52 2.97 -11.84
N VAL A 339 2.54 3.85 -10.83
CA VAL A 339 2.77 3.53 -9.41
C VAL A 339 1.42 3.31 -8.72
N SER A 340 1.29 2.28 -7.88
CA SER A 340 0.02 1.98 -7.23
C SER A 340 0.18 1.28 -5.89
N CYS A 341 -0.63 1.74 -4.92
CA CYS A 341 -0.84 1.08 -3.63
C CYS A 341 -2.03 0.09 -3.63
N ASP A 342 -2.69 -0.12 -4.79
CA ASP A 342 -3.81 -1.05 -4.95
C ASP A 342 -3.69 -1.87 -6.25
N PRO A 343 -3.13 -3.09 -6.18
CA PRO A 343 -2.93 -3.92 -7.38
C PRO A 343 -4.24 -4.39 -8.03
N VAL A 344 -5.39 -4.32 -7.33
CA VAL A 344 -6.69 -4.69 -7.92
C VAL A 344 -7.12 -3.63 -8.92
N THR A 345 -7.05 -2.34 -8.56
CA THR A 345 -7.41 -1.25 -9.47
C THR A 345 -6.34 -1.05 -10.54
N GLN A 346 -5.06 -1.23 -10.23
CA GLN A 346 -4.00 -1.22 -11.23
C GLN A 346 -4.17 -2.33 -12.29
N ALA A 347 -4.54 -3.55 -11.89
CA ALA A 347 -4.81 -4.64 -12.83
C ALA A 347 -6.04 -4.36 -13.71
N ARG A 348 -7.12 -3.80 -13.15
CA ARG A 348 -8.28 -3.34 -13.92
C ARG A 348 -7.86 -2.30 -14.98
N ASP A 349 -7.10 -1.29 -14.57
CA ASP A 349 -6.69 -0.19 -15.45
C ASP A 349 -5.71 -0.66 -16.54
N THR A 350 -4.85 -1.60 -16.18
CA THR A 350 -3.91 -2.24 -17.11
C THR A 350 -4.64 -2.90 -18.27
N LYS A 351 -5.79 -3.53 -18.04
CA LYS A 351 -6.60 -4.13 -19.10
C LYS A 351 -6.90 -3.13 -20.21
N ASP A 352 -7.41 -1.95 -19.84
CA ASP A 352 -7.75 -0.89 -20.79
C ASP A 352 -6.50 -0.35 -21.51
N LEU A 353 -5.36 -0.25 -20.81
CA LEU A 353 -4.09 0.19 -21.40
C LEU A 353 -3.58 -0.79 -22.46
N LEU A 354 -3.67 -2.10 -22.19
CA LEU A 354 -3.29 -3.16 -23.13
C LEU A 354 -4.20 -3.15 -24.37
N GLU A 355 -5.50 -3.04 -24.18
CA GLU A 355 -6.49 -2.90 -25.27
C GLU A 355 -6.22 -1.63 -26.11
N GLY A 356 -5.72 -0.57 -25.46
CA GLY A 356 -5.29 0.67 -26.11
C GLY A 356 -3.89 0.63 -26.74
N GLY A 357 -3.27 -0.55 -26.86
CA GLY A 357 -2.01 -0.73 -27.59
C GLY A 357 -0.74 -0.47 -26.78
N TYR A 358 -0.81 -0.50 -25.44
CA TYR A 358 0.39 -0.58 -24.61
C TYR A 358 0.77 -2.03 -24.31
N GLU A 359 2.00 -2.22 -23.89
CA GLU A 359 2.49 -3.46 -23.29
C GLU A 359 3.29 -3.17 -22.02
N ILE A 360 3.29 -4.13 -21.07
CA ILE A 360 4.12 -4.03 -19.87
C ILE A 360 5.56 -4.35 -20.26
N SER A 361 6.44 -3.36 -20.17
CA SER A 361 7.88 -3.54 -20.42
C SER A 361 8.63 -3.95 -19.15
N ALA A 362 8.15 -3.57 -17.97
CA ALA A 362 8.70 -4.01 -16.70
C ALA A 362 7.67 -3.91 -15.56
N ALA A 363 7.86 -4.72 -14.52
CA ALA A 363 7.04 -4.70 -13.31
C ALA A 363 7.89 -4.96 -12.06
N ARG A 364 7.60 -4.26 -10.96
CA ARG A 364 8.26 -4.45 -9.65
C ARG A 364 7.28 -4.18 -8.51
N GLY A 365 7.33 -5.00 -7.46
CA GLY A 365 6.66 -4.71 -6.18
C GLY A 365 7.62 -4.07 -5.19
N PHE A 366 7.12 -3.25 -4.29
CA PHE A 366 7.89 -2.61 -3.23
C PHE A 366 7.17 -2.83 -1.90
N ASP A 367 7.89 -3.37 -0.91
CA ASP A 367 7.30 -3.56 0.41
C ASP A 367 7.42 -2.30 1.28
N PHE A 368 6.68 -1.24 0.93
CA PHE A 368 6.65 0.01 1.70
C PHE A 368 6.07 -0.17 3.10
N TYR A 369 5.25 -1.20 3.31
CA TYR A 369 4.58 -1.49 4.56
C TYR A 369 4.75 -2.96 4.99
N PRO A 370 5.97 -3.36 5.40
CA PRO A 370 6.22 -4.65 6.04
C PRO A 370 5.24 -4.90 7.19
N GLN A 371 4.96 -6.16 7.52
CA GLN A 371 4.01 -6.56 8.58
C GLN A 371 2.53 -6.23 8.29
N THR A 372 2.24 -5.72 7.10
CA THR A 372 0.89 -5.43 6.62
C THR A 372 0.61 -6.07 5.28
N ALA A 373 -0.66 -6.27 4.95
CA ALA A 373 -1.10 -6.76 3.64
C ALA A 373 -1.06 -5.70 2.51
N HIS A 374 -0.57 -4.49 2.77
CA HIS A 374 -0.42 -3.46 1.74
C HIS A 374 0.63 -3.87 0.71
N MET A 375 0.36 -3.52 -0.55
CA MET A 375 1.19 -3.87 -1.71
C MET A 375 1.38 -2.62 -2.54
N GLU A 376 2.62 -2.20 -2.73
CA GLU A 376 2.99 -1.13 -3.63
C GLU A 376 3.58 -1.75 -4.90
N THR A 377 3.14 -1.34 -6.08
CA THR A 377 3.60 -1.89 -7.36
C THR A 377 3.84 -0.79 -8.38
N VAL A 378 4.93 -0.95 -9.14
CA VAL A 378 5.23 -0.10 -10.29
C VAL A 378 5.23 -0.93 -11.55
N LEU A 379 4.48 -0.45 -12.55
CA LEU A 379 4.52 -0.96 -13.91
C LEU A 379 5.07 0.09 -14.86
N ARG A 380 5.93 -0.36 -15.77
CA ARG A 380 6.35 0.41 -16.94
C ARG A 380 5.63 -0.13 -18.15
N PHE A 381 5.05 0.77 -18.93
CA PHE A 381 4.37 0.49 -20.16
C PHE A 381 5.08 1.17 -21.32
N ARG A 382 5.07 0.51 -22.47
CA ARG A 382 5.49 1.07 -23.75
C ARG A 382 4.37 0.98 -24.76
N LYS A 383 4.20 2.01 -25.58
CA LYS A 383 3.28 2.00 -26.71
C LYS A 383 3.85 1.10 -27.82
N ARG A 384 3.04 0.16 -28.31
CA ARG A 384 3.40 -0.73 -29.43
C ARG A 384 3.47 -0.01 -30.77
#